data_AF-A0AAD8A0W0-F1
#
_entry.id   AF-A0AAD8A0W0-F1
#
_cell.length_a   1.000
_cell.length_b   1.000
_cell.length_c   1.000
_cell.angle_alpha   90.00
_cell.angle_beta   90.00
_cell.angle_gamma   90.00
#
_symmetry.space_group_name_H-M   'P 1'
#
loop_
_entity.id
_entity.type
_entity.pdbx_description
1 polymer ?
#
loop_
_entity_poly.entity_id
_entity_poly.type
_entity_poly.pdbx_seq_one_letter_code
_entity_poly.pdbx_strand_id
1 'polypeptide(L)'
;ISEDISESNLLNKKTPKGDSYHSKGGNLKITRLKEIYDIDKTILKAAEEFGYQTLEDINSDKELGFFPLLMTATNGTRCSAAKAFLSPAKSRNNLHVAKNAHVTKILIDPHSKQAHGVEFQMKNGNASNKIR
;
A
#
# COMPACT_ATOMS: atom_id res chain seq x y z
N ILE A 1 -2.48 -0.96 12.70
CA ILE A 1 -2.47 -1.34 11.26
C ILE A 1 -2.65 -0.05 10.46
N SER A 2 -1.98 0.11 9.32
CA SER A 2 -1.97 1.37 8.54
C SER A 2 -3.18 1.55 7.62
N GLU A 3 -4.02 0.53 7.53
CA GLU A 3 -5.17 0.44 6.62
C GLU A 3 -6.38 1.23 7.14
N ASP A 4 -7.11 1.80 6.19
CA ASP A 4 -8.45 2.33 6.40
C ASP A 4 -9.38 1.86 5.29
N ILE A 5 -10.13 0.79 5.58
CA ILE A 5 -11.08 0.19 4.65
C ILE A 5 -12.45 0.88 4.71
N SER A 6 -13.06 1.10 3.54
CA SER A 6 -14.42 1.63 3.44
C SER A 6 -15.52 0.59 3.67
N GLU A 7 -15.21 -0.69 3.39
CA GLU A 7 -16.16 -1.81 3.39
C GLU A 7 -16.47 -2.30 4.82
N SER A 8 -17.66 -1.98 5.33
CA SER A 8 -18.06 -2.32 6.69
C SER A 8 -18.26 -3.82 6.93
N ASN A 9 -18.68 -4.56 5.90
CA ASN A 9 -18.84 -6.02 5.93
C ASN A 9 -17.51 -6.75 6.18
N LEU A 10 -16.39 -6.20 5.72
CA LEU A 10 -15.07 -6.82 5.89
C LEU A 10 -14.46 -6.56 7.27
N LEU A 11 -14.84 -5.47 7.95
CA LEU A 11 -14.31 -5.10 9.27
C LEU A 11 -14.66 -6.09 10.38
N ASN A 12 -15.80 -6.79 10.24
CA ASN A 12 -16.27 -7.73 11.26
C ASN A 12 -15.68 -9.14 11.10
N LYS A 13 -14.94 -9.40 10.02
CA LYS A 13 -14.32 -10.70 9.77
C LYS A 13 -13.04 -10.86 10.58
N LYS A 14 -12.89 -12.05 11.15
CA LYS A 14 -11.80 -12.40 12.05
C LYS A 14 -11.04 -13.63 11.58
N THR A 15 -9.74 -13.66 11.85
CA THR A 15 -8.90 -14.85 11.74
C THR A 15 -9.39 -15.93 12.72
N PRO A 16 -8.93 -17.19 12.61
CA PRO A 16 -9.29 -18.25 13.54
C PRO A 16 -8.84 -17.96 14.97
N LYS A 17 -7.89 -17.02 15.14
CA LYS A 17 -7.39 -16.56 16.44
C LYS A 17 -8.14 -15.34 16.99
N GLY A 18 -9.10 -14.79 16.24
CA GLY A 18 -9.90 -13.63 16.66
C GLY A 18 -9.34 -12.26 16.27
N ASP A 19 -8.22 -12.22 15.54
CA ASP A 19 -7.64 -10.99 15.01
C ASP A 19 -8.44 -10.48 13.82
N SER A 20 -8.49 -9.16 13.59
CA SER A 20 -9.16 -8.63 12.39
C SER A 20 -8.28 -8.77 11.16
N TYR A 21 -8.85 -9.18 10.03
CA TYR A 21 -8.15 -9.12 8.73
C TYR A 21 -7.92 -7.69 8.25
N HIS A 22 -8.88 -6.82 8.56
CA HIS A 22 -8.88 -5.43 8.12
C HIS A 22 -9.00 -4.45 9.27
N SER A 23 -8.53 -3.22 9.05
CA SER A 23 -8.67 -2.13 10.01
C SER A 23 -9.28 -0.87 9.41
N LYS A 24 -9.81 -0.02 10.30
CA LYS A 24 -10.31 1.32 9.99
C LYS A 24 -9.48 2.39 10.70
N GLY A 25 -9.37 3.56 10.10
CA GLY A 25 -8.74 4.75 10.71
C GLY A 25 -7.25 4.94 10.39
N GLY A 26 -6.64 4.04 9.62
CA GLY A 26 -5.30 4.22 9.09
C GLY A 26 -5.18 5.27 7.97
N ASN A 27 -3.96 5.43 7.47
CA ASN A 27 -3.66 6.40 6.41
C ASN A 27 -3.84 5.82 5.00
N LEU A 28 -3.67 4.51 4.84
CA LEU A 28 -3.77 3.83 3.55
C LEU A 28 -5.22 3.47 3.28
N LYS A 29 -5.87 4.24 2.40
CA LYS A 29 -7.25 4.03 1.99
C LYS A 29 -7.36 2.78 1.12
N ILE A 30 -8.23 1.86 1.52
CA ILE A 30 -8.59 0.65 0.78
C ILE A 30 -10.08 0.70 0.47
N THR A 31 -10.43 0.54 -0.80
CA THR A 31 -11.81 0.67 -1.28
C THR A 31 -12.10 -0.37 -2.36
N ARG A 32 -13.37 -0.79 -2.47
CA ARG A 32 -13.86 -1.40 -3.71
C ARG A 32 -14.27 -0.33 -4.72
N LEU A 33 -14.38 -0.73 -5.99
CA LEU A 33 -15.09 0.07 -6.97
C LEU A 33 -16.53 0.25 -6.49
N LYS A 34 -17.02 1.49 -6.47
CA LYS A 34 -18.41 1.80 -6.07
C LYS A 34 -19.42 1.21 -7.04
N GLU A 35 -19.07 1.18 -8.32
CA GLU A 35 -19.87 0.56 -9.37
C GLU A 35 -19.26 -0.81 -9.66
N ILE A 36 -19.93 -1.86 -9.20
CA ILE A 36 -19.69 -3.21 -9.71
C ILE A 36 -20.42 -3.28 -11.04
N TYR A 37 -19.66 -3.38 -12.12
CA TYR A 37 -20.24 -3.50 -13.45
C TYR A 37 -20.94 -4.86 -13.56
N ASP A 38 -22.00 -4.96 -14.37
CA ASP A 38 -22.73 -6.23 -14.50
C ASP A 38 -21.85 -7.36 -15.04
N ILE A 39 -20.77 -7.02 -15.75
CA ILE A 39 -19.74 -7.98 -16.16
C ILE A 39 -19.03 -8.63 -14.97
N ASP A 40 -18.77 -7.90 -13.89
CA ASP A 40 -18.09 -8.45 -12.71
C ASP A 40 -18.96 -9.52 -12.04
N LYS A 41 -20.27 -9.25 -11.90
CA LYS A 41 -21.23 -10.22 -11.37
C LYS A 41 -21.36 -11.45 -12.29
N THR A 42 -21.34 -11.22 -13.60
CA THR A 42 -21.41 -12.28 -14.61
C THR A 42 -20.18 -13.19 -14.53
N ILE A 43 -18.99 -12.62 -14.37
CA ILE A 43 -17.74 -13.37 -14.19
C ILE A 43 -17.79 -14.21 -12.91
N LEU A 44 -18.25 -13.64 -11.79
CA LEU A 44 -18.36 -14.38 -10.53
C LEU A 44 -19.34 -15.56 -10.64
N LYS A 45 -20.50 -15.37 -11.30
CA LYS A 45 -21.45 -16.45 -11.54
C LYS A 45 -20.90 -17.55 -12.45
N ALA A 46 -20.24 -17.16 -13.55
CA ALA A 46 -19.60 -18.12 -14.43
C ALA A 46 -18.53 -18.94 -13.69
N ALA A 47 -17.75 -18.32 -12.80
CA ALA A 47 -16.80 -19.05 -11.97
C ALA A 47 -17.48 -20.12 -11.11
N GLU A 48 -18.62 -19.79 -10.48
CA GLU A 48 -19.42 -20.75 -9.69
C GLU A 48 -19.96 -21.90 -10.55
N GLU A 49 -20.47 -21.60 -11.76
CA GLU A 49 -20.96 -22.61 -12.72
C GLU A 49 -19.87 -23.60 -13.14
N PHE A 50 -18.62 -23.14 -13.23
CA PHE A 50 -17.45 -23.97 -13.51
C PHE A 50 -16.88 -24.68 -12.26
N GLY A 51 -17.53 -24.54 -11.10
CA GLY A 51 -17.13 -25.18 -9.86
C GLY A 51 -16.00 -24.46 -9.10
N TYR A 52 -15.65 -23.23 -9.49
CA TYR A 52 -14.70 -22.42 -8.74
C TYR A 52 -15.37 -21.72 -7.57
N GLN A 53 -14.64 -21.62 -6.46
CA GLN A 53 -15.10 -20.88 -5.30
C GLN A 53 -15.07 -19.37 -5.57
N THR A 54 -16.16 -18.69 -5.24
CA THR A 54 -16.19 -17.24 -5.05
C THR A 54 -15.85 -16.89 -3.61
N LEU A 55 -15.01 -15.88 -3.44
CA LEU A 55 -14.58 -15.36 -2.16
C LEU A 55 -15.09 -13.93 -2.02
N GLU A 56 -15.60 -13.62 -0.83
CA GLU A 56 -15.89 -12.24 -0.51
C GLU A 56 -14.60 -11.45 -0.30
N ASP A 57 -13.53 -12.04 0.20
CA ASP A 57 -12.27 -11.35 0.46
C ASP A 57 -11.08 -12.31 0.34
N ILE A 58 -10.11 -11.92 -0.48
CA ILE A 58 -8.88 -12.67 -0.74
C ILE A 58 -7.84 -12.51 0.38
N ASN A 59 -7.96 -11.47 1.20
CA ASN A 59 -7.06 -11.25 2.34
C ASN A 59 -7.54 -11.95 3.61
N SER A 60 -8.47 -12.90 3.46
CA SER A 60 -8.91 -13.80 4.53
C SER A 60 -8.10 -15.11 4.53
N ASP A 61 -8.45 -16.09 5.38
CA ASP A 61 -7.78 -17.40 5.40
C ASP A 61 -7.90 -18.21 4.08
N LYS A 62 -8.65 -17.73 3.09
CA LYS A 62 -8.82 -18.36 1.79
C LYS A 62 -8.06 -17.59 0.72
N GLU A 63 -7.06 -18.23 0.13
CA GLU A 63 -6.14 -17.59 -0.82
C GLU A 63 -6.44 -17.91 -2.29
N LEU A 64 -7.42 -18.78 -2.59
CA LEU A 64 -7.74 -19.20 -3.95
C LEU A 64 -9.24 -19.11 -4.24
N GLY A 65 -9.60 -18.36 -5.27
CA GLY A 65 -10.97 -18.21 -5.75
C GLY A 65 -11.16 -16.93 -6.55
N PHE A 66 -12.39 -16.66 -6.95
CA PHE A 66 -12.80 -15.44 -7.65
C PHE A 66 -13.41 -14.44 -6.67
N PHE A 67 -13.05 -13.17 -6.74
CA PHE A 67 -13.48 -12.18 -5.73
C PHE A 67 -13.58 -10.76 -6.27
N PRO A 68 -14.40 -9.90 -5.65
CA PRO A 68 -14.37 -8.47 -5.90
C PRO A 68 -13.04 -7.86 -5.42
N LEU A 69 -12.34 -7.17 -6.33
CA LEU A 69 -11.02 -6.59 -6.05
C LEU A 69 -11.09 -5.46 -5.02
N LEU A 70 -10.15 -5.46 -4.07
CA LEU A 70 -9.84 -4.32 -3.21
C LEU A 70 -8.71 -3.49 -3.82
N MET A 71 -8.83 -2.16 -3.77
CA MET A 71 -7.87 -1.23 -4.37
C MET A 71 -7.34 -0.24 -3.35
N THR A 72 -6.05 0.10 -3.47
CA THR A 72 -5.46 1.27 -2.80
C THR A 72 -5.91 2.54 -3.50
N ALA A 73 -7.13 2.98 -3.23
CA ALA A 73 -7.76 4.12 -3.89
C ALA A 73 -8.58 4.95 -2.89
N THR A 74 -8.75 6.23 -3.22
CA THR A 74 -9.62 7.16 -2.49
C THR A 74 -10.14 8.20 -3.45
N ASN A 75 -11.46 8.45 -3.42
CA ASN A 75 -12.13 9.42 -4.30
C ASN A 75 -11.78 9.22 -5.79
N GLY A 76 -11.80 7.98 -6.28
CA GLY A 76 -11.48 7.64 -7.67
C GLY A 76 -10.02 7.79 -8.08
N THR A 77 -9.12 8.11 -7.13
CA THR A 77 -7.67 8.28 -7.40
C THR A 77 -6.85 7.27 -6.62
N ARG A 78 -5.70 6.88 -7.17
CA ARG A 78 -4.74 6.01 -6.47
C ARG A 78 -4.32 6.63 -5.12
N CYS A 79 -4.42 5.84 -4.06
CA CYS A 79 -3.85 6.16 -2.74
C CYS A 79 -2.44 5.57 -2.64
N SER A 80 -1.44 6.29 -3.16
CA SER A 80 -0.04 5.86 -3.09
C SER A 80 0.53 5.97 -1.67
N ALA A 81 1.66 5.31 -1.41
CA ALA A 81 2.38 5.46 -0.14
C ALA A 81 2.75 6.93 0.16
N ALA A 82 3.15 7.71 -0.85
CA ALA A 82 3.42 9.13 -0.68
C ALA A 82 2.16 9.94 -0.32
N LYS A 83 0.99 9.57 -0.87
CA LYS A 83 -0.29 10.20 -0.53
C LYS A 83 -0.75 9.82 0.88
N ALA A 84 -0.65 8.54 1.23
CA ALA A 84 -1.05 8.01 2.52
C ALA A 84 -0.15 8.50 3.66
N PHE A 85 1.17 8.40 3.52
CA PHE A 85 2.09 8.58 4.66
C PHE A 85 2.90 9.87 4.61
N LEU A 86 3.34 10.29 3.42
CA LEU A 86 4.24 11.44 3.30
C LEU A 86 3.47 12.76 3.28
N SER A 87 2.37 12.81 2.53
CA SER A 87 1.57 14.01 2.33
C SER A 87 0.97 14.57 3.63
N PRO A 88 0.43 13.73 4.56
CA PRO A 88 -0.07 14.23 5.84
C PRO A 88 1.04 14.67 6.80
N ALA A 89 2.27 14.16 6.63
CA ALA A 89 3.40 14.45 7.49
C ALA A 89 4.30 15.59 6.98
N LYS A 90 4.01 16.16 5.80
CA LYS A 90 4.90 17.07 5.06
C LYS A 90 5.31 18.34 5.81
N SER A 91 4.56 18.76 6.82
CA SER A 91 4.82 19.97 7.62
C SER A 91 5.71 19.71 8.84
N ARG A 92 6.11 18.47 9.10
CA ARG A 92 6.98 18.14 10.24
C ARG A 92 8.40 18.61 9.97
N ASN A 93 8.94 19.44 10.87
CA ASN A 93 10.29 20.02 10.73
C ASN A 93 11.42 19.00 10.72
N ASN A 94 11.19 17.80 11.27
CA ASN A 94 12.15 16.70 11.30
C ASN A 94 12.00 15.73 10.12
N LEU A 95 11.20 16.05 9.11
CA LEU A 95 11.01 15.25 7.90
C LEU A 95 11.49 16.02 6.67
N HIS A 96 12.54 15.52 6.02
CA HIS A 96 13.11 16.11 4.82
C HIS A 96 12.88 15.18 3.62
N VAL A 97 12.46 15.75 2.48
CA VAL A 97 12.17 15.00 1.25
C VAL A 97 12.97 15.58 0.09
N ALA A 98 13.96 14.82 -0.39
CA ALA A 98 14.70 15.14 -1.60
C ALA A 98 14.07 14.41 -2.79
N LYS A 99 13.49 15.15 -3.74
CA LYS A 99 12.98 14.59 -5.00
C LYS A 99 14.08 14.59 -6.05
N ASN A 100 14.02 13.63 -6.98
CA ASN A 100 14.99 13.49 -8.07
C ASN A 100 16.44 13.29 -7.59
N ALA A 101 16.60 12.65 -6.42
CA ALA A 101 17.86 12.29 -5.81
C ALA A 101 18.06 10.77 -5.95
N HIS A 102 18.96 10.34 -6.83
CA HIS A 102 19.30 8.92 -7.00
C HIS A 102 20.49 8.58 -6.11
N VAL A 103 20.27 7.77 -5.07
CA VAL A 103 21.33 7.29 -4.17
C VAL A 103 22.25 6.34 -4.92
N THR A 104 23.56 6.60 -4.89
CA THR A 104 24.58 5.84 -5.63
C THR A 104 25.52 5.05 -4.74
N LYS A 105 25.69 5.45 -3.47
CA LYS A 105 26.62 4.80 -2.54
C LYS A 105 26.21 4.98 -1.08
N ILE A 106 26.40 3.93 -0.27
CA ILE A 106 26.34 4.02 1.18
C ILE A 106 27.74 4.37 1.71
N LEU A 107 27.83 5.36 2.60
CA LEU A 107 29.08 5.75 3.23
C LEU A 107 29.25 4.95 4.53
N ILE A 108 30.28 4.11 4.56
CA ILE A 108 30.54 3.17 5.66
C ILE A 108 31.93 3.47 6.21
N ASP A 109 32.03 3.61 7.53
CA ASP A 109 33.31 3.75 8.22
C ASP A 109 34.13 2.45 8.09
N PRO A 110 35.39 2.51 7.63
CA PRO A 110 36.15 1.31 7.30
C PRO A 110 36.55 0.49 8.53
N HIS A 111 36.54 1.06 9.73
CA HIS A 111 36.97 0.40 10.97
C HIS A 111 35.77 -0.20 11.72
N SER A 112 34.81 0.64 12.08
CA SER A 112 33.59 0.27 12.82
C SER A 112 32.54 -0.43 11.97
N LYS A 113 32.64 -0.32 10.63
CA LYS A 113 31.64 -0.82 9.66
C LYS A 113 30.26 -0.18 9.80
N GLN A 114 30.13 0.96 10.48
CA GLN A 114 28.87 1.67 10.63
C GLN A 114 28.57 2.54 9.40
N ALA A 115 27.32 2.51 8.94
CA ALA A 115 26.83 3.42 7.92
C ALA A 115 26.58 4.80 8.55
N HIS A 116 27.10 5.86 7.93
CA HIS A 116 27.04 7.23 8.45
C HIS A 116 26.49 8.24 7.42
N GLY A 117 25.91 7.76 6.32
CA GLY A 117 25.35 8.61 5.27
C GLY A 117 25.25 7.93 3.92
N VAL A 118 24.82 8.71 2.93
CA VAL A 118 24.70 8.27 1.53
C VAL A 118 25.25 9.33 0.57
N GLU A 119 25.75 8.86 -0.57
CA GLU A 119 26.02 9.68 -1.75
C GLU A 119 24.85 9.55 -2.73
N PHE A 120 24.44 10.67 -3.34
CA PHE A 120 23.37 10.70 -4.34
C PHE A 120 23.63 11.72 -5.44
N GLN A 121 23.01 11.51 -6.59
CA GLN A 121 23.03 12.40 -7.73
C GLN A 121 21.68 13.09 -7.90
N MET A 122 21.71 14.40 -8.13
CA MET A 122 20.51 15.19 -8.41
C MET A 122 20.34 15.33 -9.91
N LYS A 123 19.11 15.16 -10.43
CA LYS A 123 18.83 15.28 -11.87
C LYS A 123 19.31 16.60 -12.51
N ASN A 124 19.41 17.68 -11.73
CA ASN A 124 19.79 19.03 -12.21
C ASN A 124 21.18 19.48 -11.73
N GLY A 125 21.98 18.60 -11.13
CA GLY A 125 23.31 18.94 -10.62
C GLY A 125 24.30 17.84 -10.90
N ASN A 126 25.29 18.13 -11.75
CA ASN A 126 26.35 17.19 -12.15
C ASN A 126 27.34 16.81 -11.01
N ALA A 127 27.03 17.13 -9.75
CA ALA A 127 27.90 16.87 -8.60
C ALA A 127 27.29 15.80 -7.69
N SER A 128 28.10 14.82 -7.28
CA SER A 128 27.75 13.86 -6.24
C SER A 128 27.56 14.60 -4.91
N ASN A 129 26.34 14.58 -4.37
CA ASN A 129 26.00 15.17 -3.09
C ASN A 129 26.07 14.11 -1.99
N LYS A 130 26.42 14.51 -0.76
CA LYS A 130 26.46 13.62 0.40
C LYS A 130 25.56 14.15 1.50
N ILE A 131 24.75 13.28 2.10
CA ILE A 131 24.00 13.56 3.33
C ILE A 131 24.49 12.57 4.40
N ARG A 132 24.69 13.09 5.61
CA ARG A 132 25.03 12.32 6.82
C ARG A 132 23.75 12.03 7.59
#